data_AF-A0A8A0RKF7-F1
#
_entry.id   AF-A0A8A0RKF7-F1
#
_cell.length_a   1.000
_cell.length_b   1.000
_cell.length_c   1.000
_cell.angle_alpha   90.00
_cell.angle_beta   90.00
_cell.angle_gamma   90.00
#
_symmetry.space_group_name_H-M   'P 1'
#
loop_
_entity.id
_entity.type
_entity.pdbx_description
1 polymer ?
#
loop_
_entity_poly.entity_id
_entity_poly.type
_entity_poly.pdbx_seq_one_letter_code
_entity_poly.pdbx_strand_id
1 'polypeptide(L)' 'MSYLAMIFILFASVYSFSFAKYCWKKQNRIAAVGTVLLTLVSIILPAVMLFFPGKSF' A
#
# COMPACT_ATOMS: atom_id res chain seq x y z
N MET A 1 13.60 -0.90 15.19
CA MET A 1 12.17 -1.10 14.87
C MET A 1 11.74 -0.39 13.57
N SER A 2 12.27 0.79 13.22
CA SER A 2 11.86 1.52 11.98
C SER A 2 12.31 0.88 10.65
N TYR A 3 13.41 0.12 10.62
CA TYR A 3 13.91 -0.50 9.38
C TYR A 3 13.04 -1.66 8.86
N LEU A 4 12.35 -2.37 9.76
CA LEU A 4 11.42 -3.44 9.38
C LEU A 4 10.20 -2.88 8.63
N ALA A 5 9.72 -1.70 9.01
CA ALA A 5 8.63 -1.02 8.30
C ALA A 5 9.04 -0.61 6.87
N MET A 6 10.28 -0.13 6.68
CA MET A 6 10.81 0.20 5.35
C MET A 6 10.91 -1.02 4.43
N ILE A 7 11.37 -2.16 4.96
CA ILE A 7 11.45 -3.42 4.20
C ILE A 7 10.05 -3.88 3.78
N PHE A 8 9.06 -3.76 4.68
CA PHE A 8 7.68 -4.12 4.38
C PHE A 8 7.07 -3.22 3.30
N ILE A 9 7.34 -1.91 3.33
CA ILE A 9 6.89 -0.94 2.33
C ILE A 9 7.53 -1.19 0.96
N LEU A 10 8.82 -1.54 0.93
CA LEU A 10 9.52 -1.91 -0.30
C LEU A 10 8.95 -3.20 -0.91
N PHE A 11 8.71 -4.22 -0.09
CA PHE A 11 8.10 -5.48 -0.55
C PHE A 11 6.67 -5.28 -1.07
N ALA A 12 5.87 -4.48 -0.37
CA ALA A 12 4.53 -4.10 -0.80
C ALA A 12 4.58 -3.34 -2.14
N SER A 13 5.51 -2.41 -2.30
CA SER A 13 5.68 -1.63 -3.53
C SER A 13 6.03 -2.50 -4.74
N VAL A 14 6.88 -3.52 -4.58
CA VAL A 14 7.21 -4.46 -5.66
C VAL A 14 6.00 -5.29 -6.08
N TYR A 15 5.20 -5.77 -5.11
CA TYR A 15 3.99 -6.54 -5.40
C TYR A 15 2.95 -5.68 -6.12
N SER A 16 2.76 -4.44 -5.66
CA SER A 16 1.81 -3.50 -6.25
C SER A 16 2.22 -3.02 -7.64
N PHE A 17 3.52 -2.84 -7.89
CA PHE A 17 4.00 -2.51 -9.24
C PHE A 17 3.76 -3.66 -10.22
N SER A 18 4.09 -4.90 -9.84
CA SER A 18 3.82 -6.07 -10.68
C SER A 18 2.32 -6.29 -10.90
N PHE A 19 1.51 -6.08 -9.87
CA PHE A 19 0.06 -6.26 -9.95
C PHE A 19 -0.61 -5.18 -10.80
N ALA A 20 -0.18 -3.91 -10.68
CA ALA A 20 -0.64 -2.82 -11.54
C ALA A 20 -0.28 -3.08 -13.01
N LYS A 21 0.95 -3.54 -13.28
CA LYS A 21 1.41 -3.89 -14.64
C LYS A 21 0.61 -5.08 -15.21
N TYR A 22 0.31 -6.08 -14.38
CA TYR A 22 -0.49 -7.24 -14.76
C TYR A 22 -1.96 -6.87 -15.04
N CYS A 23 -2.58 -6.06 -14.17
CA CYS A 23 -3.96 -5.57 -14.39
C CYS A 23 -4.07 -4.66 -15.62
N TRP A 24 -3.08 -3.83 -15.88
CA TRP A 24 -3.05 -2.98 -17.08
C TRP A 24 -2.99 -3.81 -18.37
N LYS A 25 -2.17 -4.88 -18.37
CA LYS A 25 -2.06 -5.80 -19.51
C LYS A 25 -3.32 -6.65 -19.73
N LYS A 26 -4.10 -6.89 -18.68
CA LYS A 26 -5.33 -7.71 -18.73
C LYS A 26 -6.62 -6.89 -18.89
N GLN A 27 -6.50 -5.59 -19.21
CA GLN A 27 -7.60 -4.60 -19.34
C GLN A 27 -8.55 -4.47 -18.13
N ASN A 28 -8.22 -5.06 -16.98
CA ASN A 28 -9.11 -5.06 -15.83
C ASN A 28 -8.84 -3.82 -14.95
N ARG A 29 -9.30 -2.66 -15.44
CA ARG A 29 -9.06 -1.34 -14.82
C ARG A 29 -9.57 -1.24 -13.39
N ILE A 30 -10.64 -1.94 -13.05
CA ILE A 30 -11.23 -1.97 -11.71
C ILE A 30 -10.24 -2.57 -10.70
N ALA A 31 -9.58 -3.66 -11.05
CA ALA A 31 -8.60 -4.32 -10.19
C ALA A 31 -7.30 -3.49 -10.04
N ALA A 32 -6.90 -2.75 -11.09
CA ALA A 32 -5.80 -1.80 -11.03
C ALA A 32 -6.11 -0.64 -10.06
N VAL A 33 -7.30 -0.04 -10.18
CA VAL A 33 -7.74 1.04 -9.27
C VAL A 33 -7.84 0.52 -7.84
N GLY A 34 -8.40 -0.68 -7.63
CA GLY A 34 -8.48 -1.32 -6.31
C GLY A 34 -7.11 -1.52 -5.67
N THR A 35 -6.09 -1.94 -6.42
CA THR A 35 -4.74 -2.12 -5.88
C THR A 35 -4.02 -0.82 -5.57
N VAL A 36 -4.24 0.23 -6.37
CA VAL A 36 -3.74 1.59 -6.07
C VAL A 36 -4.40 2.15 -4.80
N LEU A 37 -5.69 1.89 -4.62
CA LEU A 37 -6.43 2.32 -3.43
C LEU A 37 -5.96 1.56 -2.18
N LEU A 38 -5.76 0.24 -2.30
CA LEU A 38 -5.27 -0.62 -1.21
C LEU A 38 -3.84 -0.25 -0.76
N THR A 39 -2.99 0.13 -1.70
CA THR A 39 -1.62 0.61 -1.40
C THR A 39 -1.63 1.94 -0.70
N LEU A 40 -2.47 2.88 -1.16
CA LEU A 40 -2.68 4.15 -0.48
C LEU A 40 -3.13 3.93 0.97
N VAL A 41 -4.11 3.06 1.21
CA VAL A 41 -4.58 2.73 2.56
C VAL A 41 -3.46 2.09 3.39
N SER A 42 -2.68 1.17 2.81
CA SER A 42 -1.56 0.50 3.51
C SER A 42 -0.43 1.46 3.92
N ILE A 43 -0.30 2.61 3.25
CA ILE A 43 0.69 3.64 3.60
C ILE A 43 0.08 4.67 4.56
N ILE A 44 -1.18 5.05 4.33
CA ILE A 44 -1.87 6.06 5.14
C ILE A 44 -2.16 5.53 6.55
N LEU A 45 -2.60 4.28 6.72
CA LEU A 45 -2.91 3.70 8.04
C LEU A 45 -1.72 3.79 9.02
N PRO A 46 -0.53 3.26 8.69
CA PRO A 46 0.62 3.33 9.60
C PRO A 46 1.14 4.76 9.74
N ALA A 47 1.05 5.61 8.70
CA ALA A 47 1.40 7.02 8.82
C ALA A 47 0.49 7.75 9.82
N VAL A 48 -0.83 7.52 9.77
CA VAL A 48 -1.79 8.08 10.72
C VAL A 48 -1.55 7.53 12.12
N MET A 49 -1.29 6.22 12.28
CA MET A 49 -0.94 5.66 13.60
C MET A 49 0.35 6.26 14.18
N LEU A 50 1.35 6.55 13.35
CA LEU A 50 2.62 7.13 13.79
C LEU A 50 2.51 8.62 14.14
N PHE A 51 1.72 9.40 13.38
CA PHE A 51 1.56 10.84 13.60
C PHE A 51 0.40 11.21 14.54
N PHE A 52 -0.57 10.32 14.74
CA PHE A 52 -1.66 10.45 15.71
C PHE A 52 -1.69 9.27 16.70
N PRO A 53 -0.69 9.12 17.59
CA PRO A 53 -0.69 8.09 18.63
C PRO A 53 -1.82 8.25 19.67
N GLY A 54 -2.62 9.33 19.60
CA GLY A 54 -3.52 9.80 20.64
C GLY A 54 -5.03 9.71 20.36
N LYS A 55 -5.49 8.81 19.48
CA LYS A 55 -6.91 8.39 19.47
C LYS A 55 -7.00 6.87 19.55
N SER A 56 -6.57 6.36 20.70
CA SER A 56 -7.04 5.08 21.22
C SER A 56 -8.54 5.23 21.49
N PHE A 57 -9.37 4.47 20.77
CA PHE A 57 -10.76 4.20 21.15
C PHE A 57 -10.95 2.68 21.05
#